data_AF-A0A7J4FEU1-F1
#
_entry.id   AF-A0A7J4FEU1-F1
#
_cell.length_a   1.000
_cell.length_b   1.000
_cell.length_c   1.000
_cell.angle_alpha   90.00
_cell.angle_beta   90.00
_cell.angle_gamma   90.00
#
_symmetry.space_group_name_H-M   'P 1'
#
loop_
_entity.id
_entity.type
_entity.pdbx_description
1 polymer ?
#
loop_
_entity_poly.entity_id
_entity_poly.type
_entity_poly.pdbx_seq_one_letter_code
_entity_poly.pdbx_strand_id
1 'polypeptide(L)'
;MALEKPELPNRPCRQAPPLLKWLERRGIRLADLVDTALELFVPHPGVESREEAMKVLEDELYVALSDVNVSCLMVACFRVEEDARSGLVPGLAKERFMGRPGLVADELLGMTIANYIAGVRGIFEFIRFDQAKPGILRRLGPLSNDAVGGLIAGASSNMYTQALRRSGRGIMRISL
;
A
#
# COMPACT_ATOMS: atom_id res chain seq x y z
N MET A 1 -27.65 -24.91 -19.92
CA MET A 1 -27.17 -23.61 -20.42
C MET A 1 -26.11 -23.10 -19.46
N ALA A 2 -24.83 -23.22 -19.85
CA ALA A 2 -23.76 -22.57 -19.12
C ALA A 2 -23.82 -21.08 -19.47
N LEU A 3 -24.00 -20.23 -18.46
CA LEU A 3 -23.92 -18.79 -18.62
C LEU A 3 -22.46 -18.45 -18.90
N GLU A 4 -22.17 -18.03 -20.14
CA GLU A 4 -20.87 -17.44 -20.49
C GLU A 4 -20.60 -16.26 -19.56
N LYS A 5 -19.46 -16.31 -18.87
CA LYS A 5 -19.01 -15.18 -18.05
C LYS A 5 -18.66 -14.03 -19.01
N PRO A 6 -19.12 -12.80 -18.76
CA PRO A 6 -18.80 -11.67 -19.62
C PRO A 6 -17.29 -11.45 -19.62
N GLU A 7 -16.68 -11.49 -20.81
CA GLU A 7 -15.28 -11.09 -21.00
C GLU A 7 -15.12 -9.63 -20.58
N LEU A 8 -14.24 -9.40 -19.60
CA LEU A 8 -13.87 -8.05 -19.17
C LEU A 8 -13.19 -7.34 -20.35
N PRO A 9 -13.52 -6.05 -20.61
CA PRO A 9 -12.95 -5.32 -21.73
C PRO A 9 -11.42 -5.31 -21.63
N ASN A 10 -10.78 -5.60 -22.76
CA ASN A 10 -9.34 -5.72 -22.93
C ASN A 10 -8.66 -4.39 -22.51
N ARG A 11 -8.24 -4.29 -21.24
CA ARG A 11 -7.51 -3.13 -20.71
C ARG A 11 -6.14 -3.15 -21.39
N PRO A 12 -5.66 -2.06 -22.02
CA PRO A 12 -4.31 -2.04 -22.58
C PRO A 12 -3.33 -2.45 -21.47
N CYS A 13 -2.45 -3.43 -21.76
CA CYS A 13 -1.44 -3.90 -20.82
C CYS A 13 -0.60 -2.71 -20.36
N ARG A 14 -0.92 -2.16 -19.18
CA ARG A 14 -0.09 -1.14 -18.55
C ARG A 14 1.28 -1.75 -18.33
N GLN A 15 2.33 -1.06 -18.77
CA GLN A 15 3.68 -1.49 -18.42
C GLN A 15 3.80 -1.47 -16.90
N ALA A 16 4.28 -2.56 -16.32
CA ALA A 16 4.46 -2.67 -14.88
C ALA A 16 5.39 -1.54 -14.38
N PRO A 17 5.00 -0.78 -13.34
CA PRO A 17 5.80 0.32 -12.82
C PRO A 17 7.19 -0.15 -12.38
N PRO A 18 8.23 0.71 -12.45
CA PRO A 18 9.58 0.32 -12.06
C PRO A 18 9.68 -0.21 -10.62
N LEU A 19 8.97 0.41 -9.68
CA LEU A 19 8.95 -0.03 -8.29
C LEU A 19 8.27 -1.40 -8.13
N LEU A 20 7.20 -1.66 -8.87
CA LEU A 20 6.54 -2.97 -8.84
C LEU A 20 7.50 -4.08 -9.26
N LYS A 21 8.22 -3.90 -10.38
CA LYS A 21 9.24 -4.86 -10.82
C LYS A 21 10.35 -5.05 -9.78
N TRP A 22 10.68 -4.01 -9.02
CA TRP A 22 11.69 -4.06 -7.96
C TRP A 22 11.19 -4.81 -6.71
N LEU A 23 9.90 -4.67 -6.38
CA LEU A 23 9.21 -5.40 -5.30
C LEU A 23 9.01 -6.88 -5.66
N GLU A 24 8.70 -7.18 -6.91
CA GLU A 24 8.52 -8.57 -7.39
C GLU A 24 9.79 -9.40 -7.23
N ARG A 25 10.97 -8.81 -7.46
CA ARG A 25 12.27 -9.45 -7.20
C ARG A 25 12.49 -9.79 -5.72
N ARG A 26 11.69 -9.20 -4.82
CA ARG A 26 11.68 -9.44 -3.37
C ARG A 26 10.49 -10.27 -2.92
N GLY A 27 9.76 -10.87 -3.86
CA GLY A 27 8.63 -11.76 -3.57
C GLY A 27 7.32 -11.03 -3.24
N ILE A 28 7.21 -9.73 -3.55
CA ILE A 28 6.01 -8.93 -3.31
C ILE A 28 5.34 -8.64 -4.67
N ARG A 29 4.21 -9.28 -4.95
CA ARG A 29 3.48 -9.10 -6.22
C ARG A 29 2.37 -8.08 -6.04
N LEU A 30 1.88 -7.51 -7.15
CA LEU A 30 0.72 -6.61 -7.12
C LEU A 30 -0.50 -7.26 -6.44
N ALA A 31 -0.76 -8.54 -6.74
CA ALA A 31 -1.86 -9.29 -6.13
C ALA A 31 -1.73 -9.35 -4.60
N ASP A 32 -0.52 -9.52 -4.07
CA ASP A 32 -0.31 -9.51 -2.62
C ASP A 32 -0.69 -8.15 -2.02
N LEU A 33 -0.35 -7.04 -2.68
CA LEU A 33 -0.69 -5.68 -2.23
C LEU A 33 -2.20 -5.45 -2.24
N VAL A 34 -2.86 -5.85 -3.32
CA VAL A 34 -4.30 -5.70 -3.52
C VAL A 34 -5.08 -6.55 -2.49
N ASP A 35 -4.75 -7.83 -2.37
CA ASP A 35 -5.43 -8.72 -1.43
C ASP A 35 -5.23 -8.27 0.02
N THR A 36 -4.00 -7.85 0.37
CA THR A 36 -3.70 -7.29 1.69
C THR A 36 -4.59 -6.08 1.99
N ALA A 37 -4.77 -5.17 1.04
CA ALA A 37 -5.64 -4.00 1.24
C ALA A 37 -7.12 -4.39 1.41
N LEU A 38 -7.59 -5.32 0.58
CA LEU A 38 -8.97 -5.75 0.54
C LEU A 38 -9.37 -6.63 1.74
N GLU A 39 -8.42 -7.17 2.50
CA GLU A 39 -8.70 -7.80 3.80
C GLU A 39 -9.33 -6.82 4.81
N LEU A 40 -9.02 -5.52 4.72
CA LEU A 40 -9.56 -4.47 5.60
C LEU A 40 -10.59 -3.56 4.90
N PHE A 41 -11.06 -3.97 3.72
CA PHE A 41 -12.01 -3.21 2.93
C PHE A 41 -13.36 -3.10 3.63
N VAL A 42 -13.93 -1.89 3.60
CA VAL A 42 -15.28 -1.60 4.07
C VAL A 42 -16.04 -0.95 2.93
N PRO A 43 -17.21 -1.48 2.52
CA PRO A 43 -18.03 -0.88 1.48
C PRO A 43 -18.30 0.60 1.72
N HIS A 44 -18.10 1.42 0.69
CA HIS A 44 -18.27 2.87 0.76
C HIS A 44 -18.86 3.42 -0.56
N PRO A 45 -19.56 4.56 -0.58
CA PRO A 45 -20.11 5.13 -1.81
C PRO A 45 -19.07 5.25 -2.94
N GLY A 46 -19.37 4.63 -4.09
CA GLY A 46 -18.51 4.56 -5.27
C GLY A 46 -17.56 3.35 -5.32
N VAL A 47 -17.48 2.57 -4.24
CA VAL A 47 -16.82 1.26 -4.14
C VAL A 47 -17.64 0.38 -3.20
N GLU A 48 -18.88 0.08 -3.60
CA GLU A 48 -19.82 -0.70 -2.80
C GLU A 48 -19.49 -2.20 -2.81
N SER A 49 -18.87 -2.69 -3.88
CA SER A 49 -18.41 -4.07 -4.01
C SER A 49 -16.89 -4.21 -3.88
N ARG A 50 -16.43 -5.42 -3.49
CA ARG A 50 -15.00 -5.75 -3.45
C ARG A 50 -14.37 -5.63 -4.84
N GLU A 51 -15.10 -6.00 -5.89
CA GLU A 51 -14.64 -5.95 -7.27
C GLU A 51 -14.45 -4.51 -7.78
N GLU A 52 -15.32 -3.59 -7.38
CA GLU A 52 -15.16 -2.16 -7.68
C GLU A 52 -13.98 -1.56 -6.91
N ALA A 53 -13.88 -1.87 -5.62
CA ALA A 53 -12.76 -1.46 -4.77
C ALA A 53 -11.43 -1.93 -5.36
N MET A 54 -11.35 -3.20 -5.76
CA MET A 54 -10.15 -3.78 -6.39
C MET A 54 -9.70 -3.00 -7.61
N LYS A 55 -10.61 -2.64 -8.52
CA LYS A 55 -10.27 -1.90 -9.75
C LYS A 55 -9.71 -0.51 -9.45
N VAL A 56 -10.34 0.21 -8.52
CA VAL A 56 -9.90 1.56 -8.14
C VAL A 56 -8.59 1.50 -7.36
N LEU A 57 -8.45 0.53 -6.45
CA LEU A 57 -7.23 0.30 -5.69
C LEU A 57 -6.04 -0.04 -6.59
N GLU A 58 -6.23 -0.91 -7.58
CA GLU A 58 -5.20 -1.22 -8.56
C GLU A 58 -4.73 0.06 -9.26
N ASP A 59 -5.65 0.92 -9.70
CA ASP A 59 -5.29 2.19 -10.33
C ASP A 59 -4.45 3.08 -9.39
N GLU A 60 -4.84 3.21 -8.12
CA GLU A 60 -4.12 4.01 -7.13
C GLU A 60 -2.76 3.40 -6.74
N LEU A 61 -2.66 2.07 -6.64
CA LEU A 61 -1.38 1.39 -6.47
C LEU A 61 -0.47 1.64 -7.67
N TYR A 62 -0.98 1.57 -8.90
CA TYR A 62 -0.18 1.89 -10.10
C TYR A 62 0.35 3.33 -10.07
N VAL A 63 -0.45 4.29 -9.61
CA VAL A 63 -0.01 5.68 -9.43
C VAL A 63 1.12 5.75 -8.42
N ALA A 64 0.93 5.21 -7.20
CA ALA A 64 1.95 5.24 -6.16
C ALA A 64 3.24 4.49 -6.57
N LEU A 65 3.11 3.34 -7.22
CA LEU A 65 4.23 2.52 -7.71
C LEU A 65 4.99 3.15 -8.89
N SER A 66 4.40 4.15 -9.55
CA SER A 66 5.05 4.90 -10.63
C SER A 66 5.79 6.14 -10.13
N ASP A 67 5.61 6.52 -8.86
CA ASP A 67 6.24 7.70 -8.28
C ASP A 67 7.69 7.38 -7.84
N VAL A 68 8.62 8.20 -8.31
CA VAL A 68 10.05 8.08 -7.98
C VAL A 68 10.33 8.38 -6.50
N ASN A 69 9.57 9.26 -5.86
CA ASN A 69 9.73 9.59 -4.45
C ASN A 69 9.27 8.43 -3.56
N VAL A 70 8.15 7.80 -3.91
CA VAL A 70 7.72 6.55 -3.27
C VAL A 70 8.78 5.47 -3.48
N SER A 71 9.37 5.38 -4.67
CA SER A 71 10.48 4.46 -4.94
C SER A 71 11.68 4.70 -4.03
N CYS A 72 12.10 5.96 -3.85
CA CYS A 72 13.20 6.33 -2.96
C CYS A 72 12.92 5.93 -1.50
N LEU A 73 11.73 6.23 -1.00
CA LEU A 73 11.33 5.89 0.37
C LEU A 73 11.30 4.38 0.59
N MET A 74 10.72 3.64 -0.35
CA MET A 74 10.68 2.18 -0.29
C MET A 74 12.09 1.57 -0.33
N VAL A 75 12.95 2.03 -1.24
CA VAL A 75 14.34 1.56 -1.29
C VAL A 75 15.06 1.85 0.02
N ALA A 76 14.90 3.04 0.60
CA ALA A 76 15.53 3.39 1.87
C ALA A 76 15.15 2.43 2.99
N CYS A 77 13.85 2.11 3.14
CA CYS A 77 13.36 1.19 4.17
C CYS A 77 13.94 -0.22 4.01
N PHE A 78 13.95 -0.76 2.79
CA PHE A 78 14.50 -2.09 2.53
C PHE A 78 16.01 -2.15 2.69
N ARG A 79 16.75 -1.09 2.31
CA ARG A 79 18.20 -1.03 2.53
C ARG A 79 18.56 -0.98 4.00
N VAL A 80 17.85 -0.17 4.79
CA VAL A 80 18.06 -0.13 6.23
C VAL A 80 17.73 -1.48 6.88
N GLU A 81 16.74 -2.22 6.35
CA GLU A 81 16.48 -3.59 6.80
C GLU A 81 17.63 -4.55 6.49
N GLU A 82 18.15 -4.52 5.25
CA GLU A 82 19.30 -5.32 4.82
C GLU A 82 20.52 -5.05 5.72
N ASP A 83 20.80 -3.78 6.01
CA ASP A 83 21.88 -3.35 6.89
C ASP A 83 21.64 -3.74 8.35
N ALA A 84 20.41 -3.62 8.86
CA ALA A 84 20.05 -4.01 10.22
C ALA A 84 20.20 -5.51 10.44
N ARG A 85 19.75 -6.34 9.49
CA ARG A 85 19.97 -7.80 9.49
C ARG A 85 21.47 -8.14 9.43
N SER A 86 22.25 -7.32 8.74
CA SER A 86 23.69 -7.47 8.62
C SER A 86 24.48 -6.90 9.80
N GLY A 87 23.82 -6.21 10.75
CA GLY A 87 24.45 -5.61 11.93
C GLY A 87 25.29 -4.37 11.58
N LEU A 88 24.96 -3.70 10.47
CA LEU A 88 25.70 -2.55 9.96
C LEU A 88 25.11 -1.21 10.44
N VAL A 89 23.89 -1.21 10.98
CA VAL A 89 23.26 0.00 11.54
C VAL A 89 23.93 0.34 12.88
N PRO A 90 24.58 1.52 13.01
CA PRO A 90 25.28 1.89 14.24
C PRO A 90 24.35 1.88 15.46
N GLY A 91 24.76 1.19 16.54
CA GLY A 91 23.98 1.10 17.78
C GLY A 91 22.77 0.16 17.73
N LEU A 92 22.55 -0.55 16.61
CA LEU A 92 21.51 -1.56 16.48
C LEU A 92 22.12 -2.95 16.29
N ALA A 93 22.17 -3.73 17.37
CA ALA A 93 22.59 -5.13 17.32
C ALA A 93 21.58 -5.99 16.55
N LYS A 94 22.05 -7.06 15.90
CA LYS A 94 21.21 -8.00 15.15
C LYS A 94 20.15 -8.64 16.03
N GLU A 95 20.51 -8.98 17.26
CA GLU A 95 19.63 -9.61 18.25
C GLU A 95 18.51 -8.65 18.68
N ARG A 96 18.84 -7.36 18.81
CA ARG A 96 17.82 -6.32 19.08
C ARG A 96 16.86 -6.20 17.91
N PHE A 97 17.40 -6.20 16.69
CA PHE A 97 16.58 -6.07 15.48
C PHE A 97 15.64 -7.26 15.27
N MET A 98 16.08 -8.48 15.58
CA MET A 98 15.32 -9.71 15.36
C MET A 98 14.42 -10.12 16.54
N GLY A 99 14.71 -9.67 17.77
CA GLY A 99 14.19 -10.29 18.99
C GLY A 99 13.42 -9.38 19.96
N ARG A 100 13.23 -8.09 19.66
CA ARG A 100 12.47 -7.15 20.50
C ARG A 100 11.34 -6.48 19.69
N PRO A 101 10.29 -5.93 20.33
CA PRO A 101 9.30 -5.13 19.61
C PRO A 101 9.98 -4.01 18.82
N GLY A 102 9.32 -3.61 17.72
CA GLY A 102 9.84 -2.84 16.59
C GLY A 102 10.61 -1.57 16.94
N LEU A 103 11.28 -1.01 15.93
CA LEU A 103 11.92 0.29 16.11
C LEU A 103 10.82 1.37 16.20
N VAL A 104 11.18 2.61 16.51
CA VAL A 104 10.27 3.74 16.24
C VAL A 104 10.45 4.20 14.78
N ALA A 105 11.60 3.86 14.18
CA ALA A 105 11.98 4.31 12.86
C ALA A 105 11.18 3.63 11.74
N ASP A 106 10.88 2.34 11.85
CA ASP A 106 9.99 1.59 10.94
C ASP A 106 8.59 2.19 10.92
N GLU A 107 7.98 2.42 12.08
CA GLU A 107 6.65 3.05 12.19
C GLU A 107 6.63 4.45 11.55
N LEU A 108 7.62 5.29 11.88
CA LEU A 108 7.74 6.65 11.32
C LEU A 108 7.93 6.63 9.80
N LEU A 109 8.71 5.69 9.27
CA LEU A 109 8.92 5.56 7.83
C LEU A 109 7.65 5.08 7.11
N GLY A 110 6.93 4.11 7.68
CA GLY A 110 5.64 3.64 7.17
C GLY A 110 4.60 4.77 7.12
N MET A 111 4.45 5.52 8.22
CA MET A 111 3.59 6.71 8.26
C MET A 111 4.02 7.78 7.27
N THR A 112 5.32 7.99 7.07
CA THR A 112 5.85 8.97 6.11
C THR A 112 5.44 8.62 4.68
N ILE A 113 5.53 7.34 4.29
CA ILE A 113 5.10 6.87 2.98
C ILE A 113 3.59 7.06 2.81
N ALA A 114 2.79 6.66 3.80
CA ALA A 114 1.34 6.80 3.74
C ALA A 114 0.91 8.28 3.65
N ASN A 115 1.55 9.15 4.43
CA ASN A 115 1.33 10.58 4.42
C ASN A 115 1.75 11.22 3.09
N TYR A 116 2.86 10.78 2.51
CA TYR A 116 3.29 11.26 1.21
C TYR A 116 2.24 10.96 0.12
N ILE A 117 1.66 9.76 0.13
CA ILE A 117 0.70 9.31 -0.89
C ILE A 117 -0.69 9.93 -0.71
N ALA A 118 -1.19 10.03 0.53
CA ALA A 118 -2.59 10.37 0.80
C ALA A 118 -2.81 11.40 1.92
N GLY A 119 -1.74 12.03 2.40
CA GLY A 119 -1.76 12.95 3.54
C GLY A 119 -2.19 12.26 4.83
N VAL A 120 -2.80 13.03 5.73
CA VAL A 120 -3.25 12.55 7.04
C VAL A 120 -4.22 11.35 6.95
N ARG A 121 -4.99 11.22 5.87
CA ARG A 121 -5.86 10.05 5.65
C ARG A 121 -5.04 8.77 5.52
N GLY A 122 -3.93 8.85 4.79
CA GLY A 122 -2.97 7.76 4.67
C GLY A 122 -2.41 7.32 6.03
N ILE A 123 -2.13 8.27 6.93
CA ILE A 123 -1.66 7.97 8.29
C ILE A 123 -2.72 7.18 9.08
N PHE A 124 -3.97 7.64 9.09
CA PHE A 124 -5.04 6.93 9.81
C PHE A 124 -5.28 5.53 9.26
N GLU A 125 -5.23 5.38 7.94
CA GLU A 125 -5.34 4.08 7.30
C GLU A 125 -4.13 3.20 7.64
N PHE A 126 -2.91 3.75 7.66
CA PHE A 126 -1.71 3.02 8.04
C PHE A 126 -1.82 2.45 9.45
N ILE A 127 -2.31 3.22 10.42
CA ILE A 127 -2.52 2.73 11.80
C ILE A 127 -3.45 1.50 11.80
N ARG A 128 -4.48 1.46 10.96
CA ARG A 128 -5.37 0.28 10.84
C ARG A 128 -4.62 -0.94 10.29
N PHE A 129 -3.81 -0.75 9.25
CA PHE A 129 -2.99 -1.81 8.66
C PHE A 129 -1.89 -2.30 9.60
N ASP A 130 -1.28 -1.39 10.34
CA ASP A 130 -0.21 -1.65 11.29
C ASP A 130 -0.71 -2.50 12.46
N GLN A 131 -1.89 -2.17 12.99
CA GLN A 131 -2.50 -2.94 14.08
C GLN A 131 -2.98 -4.33 13.64
N ALA A 132 -3.54 -4.44 12.43
CA ALA A 132 -4.11 -5.70 11.95
C ALA A 132 -3.07 -6.63 11.30
N LYS A 133 -2.00 -6.07 10.73
CA LYS A 133 -1.01 -6.73 9.86
C LYS A 133 -1.66 -7.76 8.91
N PRO A 134 -2.53 -7.36 7.97
CA PRO A 134 -3.16 -8.30 7.03
C PRO A 134 -2.17 -8.87 6.01
N GLY A 135 -2.62 -9.91 5.30
CA GLY A 135 -1.98 -10.42 4.09
C GLY A 135 -0.45 -10.58 4.17
N ILE A 136 0.25 -9.95 3.22
CA ILE A 136 1.71 -10.06 3.06
C ILE A 136 2.49 -9.44 4.23
N LEU A 137 1.91 -8.49 4.97
CA LEU A 137 2.63 -7.76 6.02
C LEU A 137 3.17 -8.69 7.10
N ARG A 138 2.46 -9.80 7.39
CA ARG A 138 2.88 -10.83 8.36
C ARG A 138 4.15 -11.59 7.98
N ARG A 139 4.53 -11.53 6.71
CA ARG A 139 5.66 -12.29 6.14
C ARG A 139 6.90 -11.43 5.92
N LEU A 140 6.76 -10.11 6.05
CA LEU A 140 7.83 -9.14 5.82
C LEU A 140 8.57 -8.84 7.13
N GLY A 141 9.77 -8.28 7.03
CA GLY A 141 10.55 -7.85 8.19
C GLY A 141 10.07 -6.53 8.77
N PRO A 142 10.60 -6.09 9.92
CA PRO A 142 10.11 -4.91 10.66
C PRO A 142 10.02 -3.62 9.81
N LEU A 143 11.00 -3.33 8.98
CA LEU A 143 11.01 -2.09 8.20
C LEU A 143 10.22 -2.25 6.90
N SER A 144 10.38 -3.39 6.24
CA SER A 144 9.73 -3.69 4.97
C SER A 144 8.22 -3.86 5.12
N ASN A 145 7.74 -4.44 6.23
CA ASN A 145 6.31 -4.56 6.49
C ASN A 145 5.65 -3.20 6.71
N ASP A 146 6.28 -2.28 7.44
CA ASP A 146 5.75 -0.92 7.65
C ASP A 146 5.82 -0.08 6.38
N ALA A 147 6.90 -0.22 5.60
CA ALA A 147 7.01 0.45 4.31
C ALA A 147 5.91 0.00 3.32
N VAL A 148 5.69 -1.32 3.20
CA VAL A 148 4.63 -1.87 2.35
C VAL A 148 3.25 -1.54 2.91
N GLY A 149 3.08 -1.56 4.23
CA GLY A 149 1.86 -1.10 4.92
C GLY A 149 1.56 0.35 4.59
N GLY A 150 2.56 1.23 4.61
CA GLY A 150 2.42 2.64 4.25
C GLY A 150 2.02 2.87 2.79
N LEU A 151 2.63 2.11 1.87
CA LEU A 151 2.26 2.11 0.45
C LEU A 151 0.79 1.69 0.24
N ILE A 152 0.39 0.58 0.85
CA ILE A 152 -0.98 0.04 0.75
C ILE A 152 -1.98 0.99 1.38
N ALA A 153 -1.71 1.52 2.56
CA ALA A 153 -2.58 2.45 3.27
C ALA A 153 -2.75 3.77 2.50
N GLY A 154 -1.69 4.28 1.90
CA GLY A 154 -1.74 5.45 1.02
C GLY A 154 -2.66 5.20 -0.18
N ALA A 155 -2.46 4.09 -0.90
CA ALA A 155 -3.29 3.74 -2.06
C ALA A 155 -4.76 3.46 -1.67
N SER A 156 -5.01 2.73 -0.58
CA SER A 156 -6.35 2.47 -0.03
C SER A 156 -7.08 3.77 0.32
N SER A 157 -6.38 4.72 0.94
CA SER A 157 -6.95 6.04 1.28
C SER A 157 -7.36 6.85 0.05
N ASN A 158 -6.52 6.83 -0.98
CA ASN A 158 -6.86 7.49 -2.24
C ASN A 158 -7.99 6.76 -2.98
N MET A 159 -8.07 5.43 -2.90
CA MET A 159 -9.20 4.65 -3.44
C MET A 159 -10.53 5.15 -2.87
N TYR A 160 -10.68 5.24 -1.54
CA TYR A 160 -11.90 5.78 -0.93
C TYR A 160 -12.17 7.23 -1.33
N THR A 161 -11.13 8.06 -1.43
CA THR A 161 -11.25 9.47 -1.85
C THR A 161 -11.78 9.58 -3.29
N GLN A 162 -11.28 8.75 -4.19
CA GLN A 162 -11.67 8.73 -5.59
C GLN A 162 -13.06 8.15 -5.79
N ALA A 163 -13.40 7.09 -5.06
CA ALA A 163 -14.73 6.52 -5.03
C ALA A 163 -15.80 7.56 -4.63
N LEU A 164 -15.54 8.32 -3.56
CA LEU A 164 -16.43 9.37 -3.10
C LEU A 164 -16.60 10.50 -4.13
N ARG A 165 -15.52 10.88 -4.83
CA ARG A 165 -15.60 11.86 -5.92
C ARG A 165 -16.44 11.35 -7.09
N ARG A 166 -16.28 10.08 -7.47
CA ARG A 166 -16.99 9.45 -8.60
C ARG A 166 -18.47 9.20 -8.31
N SER A 167 -18.85 8.95 -7.06
CA SER A 167 -20.25 8.74 -6.67
C SER A 167 -21.11 10.01 -6.70
N GLY A 168 -20.54 11.17 -7.05
CA GLY A 168 -21.24 12.45 -7.13
C GLY A 168 -21.65 13.04 -5.77
N ARG A 169 -21.30 12.37 -4.67
CA ARG A 169 -21.60 12.80 -3.30
C ARG A 169 -20.47 13.61 -2.66
N GLY A 170 -19.37 13.81 -3.38
CA GLY A 170 -18.13 14.36 -2.83
C GLY A 170 -17.99 15.89 -2.80
N ILE A 171 -18.81 16.66 -3.53
CA ILE A 171 -18.72 18.14 -3.53
C ILE A 171 -20.12 18.72 -3.73
N MET A 172 -20.67 19.38 -2.70
CA MET A 172 -21.78 20.32 -2.86
C MET A 172 -21.27 21.44 -3.77
N ARG A 173 -21.72 21.48 -5.03
CA ARG A 173 -21.46 22.62 -5.91
C ARG A 173 -22.14 23.83 -5.28
N ILE A 174 -21.35 24.68 -4.59
CA ILE A 174 -21.79 26.03 -4.32
C ILE A 174 -21.74 26.73 -5.68
N SER A 175 -22.89 26.82 -6.34
CA SER A 175 -23.08 27.74 -7.45
C SER A 175 -22.93 29.15 -6.86
N LEU A 176 -21.84 29.83 -7.19
CA LEU A 176 -21.71 31.28 -7.04
C LEU A 176 -22.38 31.98 -8.24
#